data_AF-A0A0Q5U7D4-F1
#
_entry.id   AF-A0A0Q5U7D4-F1
#
_cell.length_a   1.000
_cell.length_b   1.000
_cell.length_c   1.000
_cell.angle_alpha   90.00
_cell.angle_beta   90.00
_cell.angle_gamma   90.00
#
_symmetry.space_group_name_H-M   'P 1'
#
loop_
_entity.id
_entity.type
_entity.pdbx_description
1 polymer ?
#
loop_
_entity_poly.entity_id
_entity_poly.type
_entity_poly.pdbx_seq_one_letter_code
_entity_poly.pdbx_strand_id
1 'polypeptide(L)'
;MKVKGTLVITLETGEKALILLAENKSEQEKLYHYLSVDAYKFKSEISEEAPRIDFISAGYNDDDDQIIWEDNYIPVPKWYEKN
;
A
#
# COMPACT_ATOMS: atom_id res chain seq x y z
N MET A 1 14.60 -2.23 -3.28
CA MET A 1 13.31 -2.17 -2.58
C MET A 1 13.36 -2.89 -1.24
N LYS A 2 13.51 -2.13 -0.17
CA LYS A 2 13.24 -2.57 1.20
C LYS A 2 12.12 -1.68 1.76
N VAL A 3 11.07 -2.29 2.29
CA VAL A 3 10.04 -1.58 3.05
C VAL A 3 10.63 -1.26 4.42
N LYS A 4 10.59 0.02 4.82
CA LYS A 4 11.13 0.54 6.09
C LYS A 4 10.07 0.57 7.20
N GLY A 5 8.80 0.58 6.81
CA GLY A 5 7.67 0.59 7.75
C GLY A 5 6.35 0.51 7.02
N THR A 6 5.27 0.49 7.79
CA THR A 6 3.90 0.52 7.28
C THR A 6 3.06 1.48 8.09
N LEU A 7 2.08 2.09 7.43
CA LEU A 7 1.07 2.94 8.04
C LEU A 7 -0.30 2.48 7.56
N VAL A 8 -1.28 2.41 8.46
CA VAL A 8 -2.67 2.19 8.08
C VAL A 8 -3.43 3.47 8.31
N ILE A 9 -4.05 3.99 7.27
CA ILE A 9 -4.93 5.16 7.33
C ILE A 9 -6.37 4.75 7.06
N THR A 10 -7.30 5.56 7.56
CA THR A 10 -8.72 5.46 7.20
C THR A 10 -9.01 6.62 6.25
N LEU A 11 -9.51 6.31 5.05
CA LEU A 11 -9.93 7.30 4.07
C LEU A 11 -11.20 8.00 4.55
N GLU A 12 -11.52 9.16 3.96
CA GLU A 12 -12.74 9.92 4.31
C GLU A 12 -14.02 9.11 4.08
N THR A 13 -13.98 8.15 3.16
CA THR A 13 -15.05 7.19 2.85
C THR A 13 -15.21 6.08 3.90
N GLY A 14 -14.28 5.95 4.85
CA GLY A 14 -14.26 4.91 5.88
C GLY A 14 -13.48 3.64 5.51
N GLU A 15 -13.04 3.53 4.26
CA GLU A 15 -12.18 2.44 3.76
C GLU A 15 -10.77 2.56 4.35
N LYS A 16 -10.06 1.44 4.49
CA LYS A 16 -8.70 1.43 5.03
C LYS A 16 -7.66 1.23 3.94
N ALA A 17 -6.65 2.09 3.96
CA ALA A 17 -5.49 1.97 3.08
C ALA A 17 -4.24 1.61 3.89
N LEU A 18 -3.49 0.61 3.41
CA LEU A 18 -2.16 0.27 3.91
C LEU A 18 -1.10 0.96 3.04
N ILE A 19 -0.32 1.84 3.66
CA ILE A 19 0.78 2.56 3.04
C ILE A 19 2.09 1.84 3.40
N LEU A 20 2.81 1.37 2.38
CA LEU A 20 4.14 0.77 2.54
C LEU A 20 5.19 1.86 2.38
N LEU A 21 6.02 2.05 3.40
CA LEU A 21 7.02 3.12 3.42
C LEU A 21 8.35 2.63 2.82
N ALA A 22 8.79 3.28 1.75
CA ALA A 22 10.09 3.11 1.14
C ALA A 22 11.10 4.10 1.73
N GLU A 23 12.37 3.92 1.38
CA GLU A 23 13.47 4.72 1.92
C GLU A 23 13.51 6.16 1.39
N ASN A 24 13.05 6.38 0.16
CA ASN A 24 13.02 7.69 -0.48
C ASN A 24 12.03 7.64 -1.65
N LYS A 25 11.80 8.79 -2.28
CA LYS A 25 10.91 8.94 -3.43
C LYS A 25 11.19 7.95 -4.56
N SER A 26 12.45 7.76 -4.96
CA SER A 26 12.79 6.85 -6.07
C SER A 26 12.45 5.40 -5.75
N GLU A 27 12.68 4.95 -4.51
CA GLU A 27 12.27 3.61 -4.09
C GLU A 27 10.76 3.49 -3.90
N GLN A 28 10.08 4.56 -3.49
CA GLN A 28 8.62 4.63 -3.39
C GLN A 28 7.97 4.48 -4.78
N GLU A 29 8.47 5.14 -5.82
CA GLU A 29 7.97 5.00 -7.19
C GLU A 29 8.12 3.56 -7.70
N LYS A 30 9.27 2.93 -7.47
CA LYS A 30 9.50 1.52 -7.84
C LYS A 30 8.56 0.58 -7.08
N LEU A 31 8.37 0.83 -5.79
CA LEU A 31 7.46 0.06 -4.94
C LEU A 31 6.02 0.21 -5.44
N TYR A 32 5.58 1.43 -5.71
CA TYR A 32 4.26 1.71 -6.24
C TYR A 32 4.01 0.97 -7.57
N HIS A 33 4.98 1.01 -8.49
CA HIS A 33 4.89 0.30 -9.76
C HIS A 33 4.79 -1.22 -9.57
N TYR A 34 5.65 -1.80 -8.72
CA TYR A 34 5.59 -3.22 -8.37
C TYR A 34 4.23 -3.61 -7.77
N LEU A 35 3.70 -2.81 -6.84
CA LEU A 35 2.38 -3.02 -6.25
C LEU A 35 1.28 -2.94 -7.31
N SER A 36 1.42 -2.06 -8.30
CA SER A 36 0.42 -1.88 -9.35
C SER A 36 0.37 -3.07 -10.31
N VAL A 37 1.53 -3.58 -10.72
CA VAL A 37 1.65 -4.57 -11.82
C VAL A 37 1.79 -6.01 -11.32
N ASP A 38 2.71 -6.27 -10.40
CA ASP A 38 3.22 -7.63 -10.15
C ASP A 38 2.88 -8.20 -8.76
N ALA A 39 2.29 -7.39 -7.88
CA ALA A 39 2.06 -7.77 -6.48
C ALA A 39 0.77 -8.60 -6.25
N TYR A 40 0.28 -9.37 -7.23
CA TYR A 40 -0.96 -10.13 -7.07
C TYR A 40 -0.93 -11.10 -5.87
N LYS A 41 0.18 -11.81 -5.68
CA LYS A 41 0.37 -12.72 -4.54
C LYS A 41 0.34 -11.97 -3.21
N PHE A 42 1.03 -10.83 -3.12
CA PHE A 42 1.05 -10.00 -1.92
C PHE A 42 -0.33 -9.41 -1.61
N LYS A 43 -1.04 -8.88 -2.61
CA LYS A 43 -2.43 -8.43 -2.47
C LYS A 43 -3.35 -9.56 -1.99
N SER A 44 -3.11 -10.77 -2.49
CA SER A 44 -3.85 -11.97 -2.10
C SER A 44 -3.59 -12.33 -0.63
N GLU A 45 -2.36 -12.26 -0.17
CA GLU A 45 -2.01 -12.49 1.25
C GLU A 45 -2.65 -11.43 2.14
N ILE A 46 -2.62 -10.14 1.76
CA ILE A 46 -3.32 -9.07 2.50
C ILE A 46 -4.82 -9.36 2.60
N SER A 47 -5.47 -9.81 1.52
CA SER A 47 -6.91 -10.09 1.55
C SER A 47 -7.29 -11.20 2.54
N GLU A 48 -6.36 -12.10 2.86
CA GLU A 48 -6.56 -13.24 3.75
C GLU A 48 -6.18 -12.89 5.20
N GLU A 49 -5.02 -12.26 5.40
CA GLU A 49 -4.50 -11.95 6.73
C GLU A 49 -5.04 -10.64 7.31
N ALA A 50 -5.35 -9.68 6.45
CA ALA A 50 -5.82 -8.34 6.80
C ALA A 50 -7.05 -7.94 5.96
N PRO A 51 -8.18 -8.68 6.05
CA PRO A 51 -9.37 -8.50 5.20
C PRO A 51 -10.06 -7.13 5.35
N ARG A 52 -9.65 -6.34 6.35
CA ARG A 52 -10.14 -4.98 6.58
C ARG A 52 -9.37 -3.92 5.78
N ILE A 53 -8.31 -4.30 5.06
CA ILE A 53 -7.58 -3.41 4.17
C ILE A 53 -8.25 -3.44 2.80
N ASP A 54 -8.74 -2.30 2.37
CA ASP A 54 -9.43 -2.12 1.09
C ASP A 54 -8.43 -1.74 -0.01
N PHE A 55 -7.41 -0.97 0.35
CA PHE A 55 -6.44 -0.40 -0.57
C PHE A 55 -5.01 -0.53 -0.07
N ILE A 56 -4.06 -0.51 -1.00
CA ILE A 56 -2.64 -0.35 -0.72
C ILE A 56 -2.06 0.82 -1.52
N SER A 57 -1.04 1.46 -0.97
CA SER A 57 -0.22 2.42 -1.69
C SER A 57 1.22 2.39 -1.18
N ALA A 58 2.08 3.18 -1.81
CA ALA A 58 3.47 3.34 -1.41
C ALA A 58 3.74 4.80 -0.99
N GLY A 59 4.50 4.96 0.08
CA GLY A 59 4.97 6.25 0.57
C GLY A 59 6.45 6.25 0.92
N TYR A 60 6.97 7.37 1.36
CA TYR A 60 8.31 7.54 1.92
C TYR A 60 8.28 8.66 2.98
N ASN A 61 9.29 8.68 3.84
CA ASN A 61 9.52 9.82 4.71
C ASN A 61 10.42 10.82 3.99
N ASP A 62 10.02 12.08 3.94
CA ASP A 62 10.87 13.16 3.46
C ASP A 62 11.90 13.58 4.52
N ASP A 63 12.73 14.56 4.17
CA ASP A 63 13.79 15.06 5.05
C ASP A 63 13.27 15.78 6.31
N ASP A 64 11.98 16.13 6.33
CA ASP A 64 11.27 16.76 7.45
C ASP A 64 10.50 15.75 8.31
N ASP A 65 10.78 14.44 8.14
CA ASP A 65 10.06 13.31 8.77
C ASP A 65 8.56 13.28 8.44
N GLN A 66 8.12 13.94 7.36
CA GLN A 66 6.75 13.89 6.89
C GLN A 66 6.55 12.67 5.99
N ILE A 67 5.43 11.98 6.18
CA ILE A 67 5.08 10.83 5.37
C ILE A 67 4.35 11.32 4.12
N ILE A 68 4.95 11.10 2.96
CA ILE A 68 4.37 11.42 1.64
C ILE A 68 4.04 10.10 0.94
N TRP A 69 2.85 9.96 0.36
CA TRP A 69 2.45 8.77 -0.39
C TRP A 69 1.66 9.11 -1.65
N GLU A 70 1.48 8.12 -2.51
CA GLU A 70 0.67 8.25 -3.72
C GLU A 70 -0.82 8.10 -3.39
N ASP A 71 -1.62 9.09 -3.75
CA ASP A 71 -3.08 9.07 -3.58
C ASP A 71 -3.79 8.16 -4.60
N ASN A 72 -3.05 7.64 -5.58
CA ASN A 72 -3.56 6.63 -6.50
C ASN A 72 -3.60 5.25 -5.80
N TYR A 73 -4.61 5.04 -4.97
CA TYR A 73 -4.77 3.81 -4.22
C TYR A 73 -4.98 2.60 -5.14
N ILE A 74 -4.26 1.51 -4.84
CA ILE A 74 -4.37 0.24 -5.57
C ILE A 74 -5.35 -0.65 -4.80
N PRO A 75 -6.44 -1.13 -5.42
CA PRO A 75 -7.42 -1.97 -4.74
C PRO A 75 -6.82 -3.33 -4.37
N VAL A 76 -7.15 -3.79 -3.17
CA VAL A 76 -6.88 -5.15 -2.72
C VAL A 76 -8.10 -6.00 -3.10
N PRO A 77 -7.92 -7.12 -3.82
CA PRO A 77 -9.02 -8.01 -4.18
C PRO A 77 -9.67 -8.52 -2.91
N LYS A 78 -11.00 -8.56 -2.90
CA LYS A 78 -11.72 -9.08 -1.74
C LYS A 78 -11.56 -10.59 -1.68
N TRP A 79 -11.41 -11.13 -0.48
CA TRP A 79 -11.26 -12.58 -0.29
C TRP A 79 -12.42 -13.39 -0.91
N TYR A 80 -13.62 -12.81 -0.97
CA TYR A 80 -14.81 -13.42 -1.57
C TYR A 80 -14.90 -13.27 -3.09
N GLU A 81 -14.11 -12.40 -3.72
CA GLU A 81 -14.01 -12.27 -5.19
C GLU A 81 -13.09 -13.33 -5.81
N LYS A 82 -12.37 -14.09 -4.99
CA LYS A 82 -11.51 -15.20 -5.43
C LYS A 82 -12.27 -16.52 -5.65
N ASN A 83 -13.60 -16.54 -5.47
CA ASN A 83 -14.48 -17.71 -5.65
C ASN A 83 -15.28 -17.65 -6.95
#